data_AF-A0A953KVX0-F1
#
_entry.id   AF-A0A953KVX0-F1
#
_cell.length_a   1.000
_cell.length_b   1.000
_cell.length_c   1.000
_cell.angle_alpha   90.00
_cell.angle_beta   90.00
_cell.angle_gamma   90.00
#
_symmetry.space_group_name_H-M   'P 1'
#
loop_
_entity.id
_entity.type
_entity.pdbx_description
1 polymer ?
#
loop_
_entity_poly.entity_id
_entity_poly.type
_entity_poly.pdbx_seq_one_letter_code
_entity_poly.pdbx_strand_id
1 'polypeptide(L)'
;MAEKPSAGHNIGELLLREGLITEAQLDSTLARRRETDLPLVRLLVENGYLEETRRMNFFKRHFGVPIVSLGTAKIDALLYSYIPGVLAKKHRCVPIKLDRDGLVVAMEDPSDLVFLDNLKEIAGVRVKPVVASSAEILEALDGYPQPQAIEVAKILPDKFDPVARFMTVAFWPLMSSLVLAGIAALIVYSEDTQKYVQNLMGGNTAARSSQVFSLFLYFFLSWGIWTLIMFEVGGLVFDDLSWREEKEVGPEKVRGKAILLSILGGWLGLDRLYLGYKRMGILKLCTLGLLGIWWLADAFFLVTGSVPDAAGRRLVAKAPQSNGAFHD
;
A
#
# COMPACT_ATOMS: atom_id res chain seq x y z
N MET A 1 18.07 -31.23 5.60
CA MET A 1 18.15 -30.61 6.94
C MET A 1 17.03 -29.59 7.03
N ALA A 2 15.99 -29.87 7.82
CA ALA A 2 14.89 -28.93 8.00
C ALA A 2 15.35 -27.79 8.91
N GLU A 3 15.21 -26.57 8.41
CA GLU A 3 15.57 -25.32 9.08
C GLU A 3 14.84 -25.23 10.43
N LYS A 4 15.61 -25.12 11.51
CA LYS A 4 15.09 -25.02 12.88
C LYS A 4 14.58 -23.58 13.08
N PRO A 5 13.28 -23.35 13.31
CA PRO A 5 12.76 -21.98 13.39
C PRO A 5 13.37 -21.24 14.58
N SER A 6 13.78 -20.00 14.34
CA SER A 6 14.45 -19.09 15.28
C SER A 6 13.67 -18.86 16.57
N ALA A 7 14.41 -18.57 17.65
CA ALA A 7 13.96 -18.31 19.01
C ALA A 7 13.01 -17.09 19.16
N GLY A 8 11.76 -17.26 18.70
CA GLY A 8 10.56 -16.64 19.24
C GLY A 8 9.61 -17.79 19.59
N HIS A 9 9.13 -17.84 20.83
CA HIS A 9 8.42 -19.00 21.40
C HIS A 9 7.47 -19.69 20.41
N ASN A 10 7.88 -20.86 19.91
CA ASN A 10 7.08 -21.64 18.97
C ASN A 10 5.80 -22.10 19.69
N ILE A 11 4.63 -21.84 19.11
CA ILE A 11 3.33 -22.15 19.72
C ILE A 11 3.20 -23.63 20.10
N GLY A 12 3.84 -24.54 19.36
CA GLY A 12 3.88 -25.97 19.69
C GLY A 12 4.61 -26.25 21.01
N GLU A 13 5.73 -25.58 21.26
CA GLU A 13 6.47 -25.71 22.52
C GLU A 13 5.69 -25.13 23.69
N LEU A 14 4.95 -24.02 23.48
CA LEU A 14 4.09 -23.44 24.50
C LEU A 14 2.97 -24.41 24.91
N LEU A 15 2.34 -25.08 23.94
CA LEU A 15 1.30 -26.08 24.21
C LEU A 15 1.83 -27.31 24.95
N LEU A 16 3.06 -27.74 24.66
CA LEU A 16 3.75 -28.81 25.41
C LEU A 16 4.03 -28.39 26.85
N ARG A 17 4.57 -27.19 27.06
CA ARG A 17 4.91 -26.66 28.39
C ARG A 17 3.70 -26.55 29.31
N GLU A 18 2.54 -26.18 28.76
CA GLU A 18 1.26 -26.12 29.51
C GLU A 18 0.62 -27.51 29.72
N GLY A 19 1.22 -28.59 29.20
CA GLY A 19 0.65 -29.94 29.29
C GLY A 19 -0.66 -30.10 28.52
N LEU A 20 -0.90 -29.26 27.51
CA LEU A 20 -2.11 -29.30 26.70
C LEU A 20 -2.05 -30.37 25.61
N ILE A 21 -0.84 -30.73 25.19
CA ILE A 21 -0.56 -31.78 24.21
C ILE A 21 0.68 -32.57 24.63
N THR A 22 0.89 -33.74 24.03
CA THR A 22 2.11 -34.54 24.17
C THR A 22 3.06 -34.37 22.98
N GLU A 23 4.34 -34.71 23.13
CA GLU A 23 5.31 -34.64 22.02
C GLU A 23 4.88 -35.49 20.82
N ALA A 24 4.35 -36.70 21.07
CA ALA A 24 3.82 -37.57 20.03
C ALA A 24 2.63 -36.95 19.27
N GLN A 25 1.76 -36.22 19.97
CA GLN A 25 0.64 -35.49 19.37
C GLN A 25 1.12 -34.29 18.54
N LEU A 26 2.14 -33.57 19.02
CA LEU A 26 2.74 -32.46 18.30
C LEU A 26 3.40 -32.94 17.00
N ASP A 27 4.22 -33.99 17.07
CA ASP A 27 4.96 -34.52 15.92
C ASP A 27 4.02 -35.07 14.85
N SER A 28 3.01 -35.85 15.24
CA SER A 28 2.00 -36.35 14.31
C SER A 28 1.21 -35.22 13.64
N THR A 29 0.92 -34.14 14.38
CA THR A 29 0.21 -32.99 13.83
C THR A 29 1.10 -32.14 12.92
N LEU A 30 2.38 -31.98 13.23
CA LEU A 30 3.36 -31.31 12.37
C LEU A 30 3.59 -32.06 11.07
N ALA A 31 3.55 -33.39 11.09
CA ALA A 31 3.58 -34.20 9.87
C ALA A 31 2.38 -33.89 8.97
N ARG A 32 1.15 -33.90 9.52
CA ARG A 32 -0.08 -33.54 8.80
C ARG A 32 -0.10 -32.09 8.31
N ARG A 33 0.51 -31.17 9.07
CA ARG A 33 0.65 -29.76 8.66
C ARG A 33 1.52 -29.59 7.42
N ARG A 34 2.44 -30.51 7.09
CA ARG A 34 3.21 -30.44 5.83
C ARG A 34 2.35 -30.71 4.60
N GLU A 35 1.22 -31.40 4.79
CA GLU A 35 0.28 -31.77 3.73
C GLU A 35 -0.90 -30.80 3.63
N THR A 36 -1.06 -29.89 4.60
CA THR A 36 -2.22 -28.99 4.73
C THR A 36 -1.79 -27.56 5.03
N ASP A 37 -2.48 -26.57 4.47
CA ASP A 37 -2.21 -25.14 4.75
C ASP A 37 -2.91 -24.63 6.03
N LEU A 38 -3.22 -25.52 6.97
CA LEU A 38 -3.98 -25.20 8.17
C LEU A 38 -3.07 -24.80 9.34
N PRO A 39 -3.53 -23.89 10.23
CA PRO A 39 -2.82 -23.57 11.46
C PRO A 39 -2.63 -24.80 12.37
N LEU A 40 -1.48 -24.88 13.04
CA LEU A 40 -1.13 -26.01 13.92
C LEU A 40 -2.18 -26.24 15.00
N VAL A 41 -2.61 -25.18 15.68
CA VAL A 41 -3.55 -25.26 16.80
C VAL A 41 -4.91 -25.78 16.34
N ARG A 42 -5.33 -25.41 15.14
CA ARG A 42 -6.57 -25.91 14.55
C ARG A 42 -6.49 -27.41 14.26
N LEU A 43 -5.39 -27.88 13.68
CA LEU A 43 -5.19 -29.31 13.44
C LEU A 43 -5.19 -30.12 14.75
N LEU A 44 -4.66 -29.57 15.84
CA LEU A 44 -4.71 -30.20 17.16
C LEU A 44 -6.15 -30.35 17.69
N VAL A 45 -7.02 -29.38 17.42
CA VAL A 45 -8.45 -29.49 17.77
C VAL A 45 -9.17 -30.48 16.85
N GLU A 46 -8.94 -30.42 15.54
CA GLU A 46 -9.56 -31.34 14.56
C GLU A 46 -9.17 -32.81 14.81
N ASN A 47 -7.96 -33.06 15.30
CA ASN A 47 -7.49 -34.39 15.71
C ASN A 47 -8.02 -34.85 17.07
N GLY A 48 -8.75 -33.99 17.81
CA GLY A 48 -9.25 -34.27 19.15
C GLY A 48 -8.17 -34.26 20.25
N TYR A 49 -6.96 -33.78 19.96
CA TYR A 49 -5.87 -33.68 20.93
C TYR A 49 -6.01 -32.47 21.84
N LEU A 50 -6.60 -31.39 21.34
CA LEU A 50 -6.85 -30.16 22.09
C LEU A 50 -8.35 -29.84 22.10
N GLU A 51 -8.91 -29.67 23.29
CA GLU A 51 -10.30 -29.24 23.44
C GLU A 51 -10.45 -27.73 23.13
N GLU A 52 -11.56 -27.34 22.51
CA GLU A 52 -11.87 -25.96 22.14
C GLU A 52 -11.82 -24.99 23.34
N THR A 53 -12.39 -25.38 24.48
CA THR A 53 -12.34 -24.60 25.72
C THR A 53 -10.91 -24.36 26.18
N ARG A 54 -10.06 -25.38 26.07
CA ARG A 54 -8.64 -25.30 26.44
C ARG A 54 -7.86 -24.42 25.45
N ARG A 55 -8.17 -24.54 24.14
CA ARG A 55 -7.61 -23.68 23.09
C ARG A 55 -7.88 -22.20 23.36
N MET A 56 -9.13 -21.82 23.61
CA MET A 56 -9.47 -20.41 23.85
C MET A 56 -8.79 -19.88 25.13
N ASN A 57 -8.74 -20.69 26.19
CA ASN A 57 -8.04 -20.33 27.42
C ASN A 57 -6.53 -20.18 27.23
N PHE A 58 -5.91 -21.03 26.41
CA PHE A 58 -4.51 -20.91 26.02
C PHE A 58 -4.24 -19.56 25.36
N PHE A 59 -5.06 -19.19 24.36
CA PHE A 59 -4.89 -17.90 23.68
C PHE A 59 -5.09 -16.71 24.62
N LYS A 60 -6.09 -16.77 25.49
CA LYS A 60 -6.33 -15.73 26.49
C LYS A 60 -5.12 -15.49 27.40
N ARG A 61 -4.48 -16.57 27.88
CA ARG A 61 -3.34 -16.48 28.80
C ARG A 61 -2.05 -16.03 28.11
N HIS A 62 -1.71 -16.62 26.96
CA HIS A 62 -0.42 -16.37 26.32
C HIS A 62 -0.40 -15.16 25.39
N PHE A 63 -1.54 -14.77 24.83
CA PHE A 63 -1.65 -13.65 23.89
C PHE A 63 -2.40 -12.45 24.49
N GLY A 64 -2.93 -12.58 25.71
CA GLY A 64 -3.60 -11.48 26.41
C GLY A 64 -4.92 -11.04 25.78
N VAL A 65 -5.55 -11.90 24.98
CA VAL A 65 -6.77 -11.61 24.24
C VAL A 65 -8.02 -12.10 24.99
N PRO A 66 -9.06 -11.28 25.15
CA PRO A 66 -10.26 -11.71 25.88
C PRO A 66 -11.05 -12.73 25.06
N ILE A 67 -11.74 -13.62 25.76
CA ILE A 67 -12.69 -14.56 25.15
C ILE A 67 -14.05 -13.88 25.08
N VAL A 68 -14.71 -13.97 23.94
CA VAL A 68 -16.07 -13.48 23.71
C VAL A 68 -16.93 -14.59 23.13
N SER A 69 -18.22 -14.56 23.45
CA SER A 69 -19.24 -15.34 22.75
C SER A 69 -19.94 -14.41 21.77
N LEU A 70 -20.09 -14.86 20.53
CA LEU A 70 -20.75 -14.08 19.48
C LEU A 70 -22.27 -14.19 19.58
N GLY A 71 -22.78 -15.31 20.11
CA GLY A 71 -24.21 -15.56 20.28
C GLY A 71 -25.01 -15.32 18.99
N THR A 72 -26.27 -14.90 19.14
CA THR A 72 -27.15 -14.49 18.03
C THR A 72 -27.08 -12.98 17.74
N ALA A 73 -26.05 -12.30 18.23
CA ALA A 73 -25.95 -10.85 18.10
C ALA A 73 -25.82 -10.48 16.61
N LYS A 74 -26.77 -9.68 16.11
CA LYS A 74 -26.69 -9.15 14.74
C LYS A 74 -25.51 -8.20 14.64
N ILE A 75 -24.48 -8.63 13.91
CA ILE A 75 -23.35 -7.80 13.54
C ILE A 75 -23.85 -6.73 12.57
N ASP A 76 -23.49 -5.47 12.86
CA ASP A 76 -23.84 -4.34 11.99
C ASP A 76 -23.20 -4.55 10.60
N ALA A 77 -24.02 -4.42 9.54
CA ALA A 77 -23.59 -4.60 8.17
C ALA A 77 -22.43 -3.69 7.78
N LEU A 78 -22.32 -2.51 8.42
CA LEU A 78 -21.20 -1.58 8.20
C LEU A 78 -19.85 -2.18 8.63
N LEU A 79 -19.83 -3.10 9.60
CA LEU A 79 -18.59 -3.69 10.10
C LEU A 79 -17.94 -4.62 9.08
N TYR A 80 -18.72 -5.29 8.23
CA TYR A 80 -18.19 -6.17 7.18
C TYR A 80 -17.39 -5.42 6.11
N SER A 81 -17.55 -4.10 6.00
CA SER A 81 -16.77 -3.28 5.07
C SER A 81 -15.30 -3.13 5.47
N TYR A 82 -14.97 -3.32 6.75
CA TYR A 82 -13.60 -3.17 7.25
C TYR A 82 -12.70 -4.37 6.95
N ILE A 83 -13.29 -5.56 6.76
CA ILE A 83 -12.53 -6.79 6.52
C ILE A 83 -13.11 -7.48 5.29
N PRO A 84 -12.34 -7.59 4.19
CA PRO A 84 -12.78 -8.31 3.00
C PRO A 84 -13.18 -9.75 3.34
N GLY A 85 -14.34 -10.19 2.83
CA GLY A 85 -14.87 -11.52 3.12
C GLY A 85 -13.93 -12.68 2.76
N VAL A 86 -13.07 -12.49 1.75
CA VAL A 86 -12.03 -13.48 1.39
C VAL A 86 -11.02 -13.66 2.52
N LEU A 87 -10.57 -12.56 3.14
CA LEU A 87 -9.64 -12.58 4.26
C LEU A 87 -10.32 -13.10 5.53
N ALA A 88 -11.55 -12.65 5.78
CA ALA A 88 -12.38 -13.11 6.90
C ALA A 88 -12.54 -14.64 6.88
N LYS A 89 -12.81 -15.23 5.70
CA LYS A 89 -12.93 -16.68 5.53
C LYS A 89 -11.58 -17.40 5.64
N LYS A 90 -10.52 -16.86 5.03
CA LYS A 90 -9.18 -17.47 5.05
C LYS A 90 -8.60 -17.54 6.47
N HIS A 91 -8.68 -16.43 7.20
CA HIS A 91 -8.11 -16.31 8.56
C HIS A 91 -9.15 -16.55 9.66
N ARG A 92 -10.38 -16.92 9.29
CA ARG A 92 -11.50 -17.20 10.18
C ARG A 92 -11.64 -16.15 11.28
N CYS A 93 -11.95 -14.94 10.83
CA CYS A 93 -12.15 -13.79 11.68
C CYS A 93 -13.37 -12.97 11.24
N VAL A 94 -14.01 -12.30 12.20
CA VAL A 94 -15.22 -11.52 11.97
C VAL A 94 -15.16 -10.23 12.81
N PRO A 95 -15.43 -9.06 12.23
CA PRO A 95 -15.54 -7.82 12.99
C PRO A 95 -16.83 -7.81 13.80
N ILE A 96 -16.75 -7.52 15.10
CA ILE A 96 -17.90 -7.62 16.02
C ILE A 96 -18.41 -6.27 16.52
N LYS A 97 -17.52 -5.28 16.68
CA LYS A 97 -17.87 -3.92 17.06
C LYS A 97 -16.75 -2.95 16.73
N LEU A 98 -17.11 -1.68 16.56
CA LEU A 98 -16.16 -0.56 16.50
C LEU A 98 -16.28 0.25 17.80
N ASP A 99 -15.19 0.36 18.56
CA ASP A 99 -15.12 1.21 19.74
C ASP A 99 -14.19 2.42 19.49
N ARG A 100 -14.02 3.29 20.50
CA ARG A 100 -13.16 4.48 20.38
C ARG A 100 -11.69 4.16 20.16
N ASP A 101 -11.26 2.97 20.56
CA ASP A 101 -9.87 2.57 20.50
C ASP A 101 -9.57 1.72 19.26
N GLY A 102 -10.58 1.13 18.61
CA GLY A 102 -10.41 0.36 17.39
C GLY A 102 -11.55 -0.60 17.03
N LEU A 103 -11.34 -1.30 15.93
CA LEU A 103 -12.19 -2.40 15.46
C LEU A 103 -11.90 -3.64 16.29
N VAL A 104 -12.92 -4.16 16.97
CA VAL A 104 -12.82 -5.42 17.70
C VAL A 104 -13.14 -6.55 16.75
N VAL A 105 -12.21 -7.50 16.63
CA VAL A 105 -12.27 -8.59 15.65
C VAL A 105 -12.20 -9.91 16.41
N ALA A 106 -13.26 -10.71 16.29
CA ALA A 106 -13.28 -12.07 16.79
C ALA A 106 -12.53 -13.00 15.85
N MET A 107 -11.64 -13.82 16.40
CA MET A 107 -10.70 -14.64 15.64
C MET A 107 -10.64 -16.06 16.19
N GLU A 108 -10.50 -17.03 15.30
CA GLU A 108 -10.26 -18.41 15.71
C GLU A 108 -8.82 -18.52 16.23
N ASP A 109 -7.84 -17.98 15.51
CA ASP A 109 -6.43 -18.05 15.86
C ASP A 109 -5.79 -16.65 15.90
N PRO A 110 -5.53 -16.07 17.09
CA PRO A 110 -4.88 -14.78 17.24
C PRO A 110 -3.34 -14.86 17.24
N SER A 111 -2.74 -16.03 16.98
CA SER A 111 -1.27 -16.18 17.02
C SER A 111 -0.53 -15.66 15.79
N ASP A 112 -1.25 -15.42 14.69
CA ASP A 112 -0.70 -14.85 13.47
C ASP A 112 -0.54 -13.32 13.64
N LEU A 113 0.57 -12.93 14.28
CA LEU A 113 0.91 -11.52 14.50
C LEU A 113 1.09 -10.76 13.17
N VAL A 114 1.61 -11.44 12.14
CA VAL A 114 1.80 -10.84 10.80
C VAL A 114 0.45 -10.49 10.19
N PHE A 115 -0.52 -11.41 10.27
CA PHE A 115 -1.87 -11.12 9.83
C PHE A 115 -2.53 -10.01 10.64
N LEU A 116 -2.35 -9.98 11.97
CA LEU A 116 -2.90 -8.90 12.81
C LEU A 116 -2.36 -7.52 12.42
N ASP A 117 -1.09 -7.43 12.06
CA ASP A 117 -0.49 -6.17 11.60
C ASP A 117 -1.00 -5.77 10.22
N ASN A 118 -1.08 -6.71 9.27
CA ASN A 118 -1.67 -6.47 7.96
C ASN A 118 -3.16 -6.08 8.05
N LEU A 119 -3.89 -6.67 8.99
CA LEU A 119 -5.31 -6.40 9.18
C LEU A 119 -5.55 -4.98 9.70
N LYS A 120 -4.63 -4.41 10.49
CA LYS A 120 -4.69 -2.99 10.91
C LYS A 120 -4.58 -2.05 9.72
N GLU A 121 -3.70 -2.37 8.78
CA GLU A 121 -3.50 -1.57 7.57
C GLU A 121 -4.74 -1.65 6.66
N ILE A 122 -5.25 -2.86 6.43
CA ILE A 122 -6.44 -3.09 5.60
C ILE A 122 -7.68 -2.42 6.20
N ALA A 123 -7.89 -2.55 7.51
CA ALA A 123 -9.03 -1.94 8.18
C ALA A 123 -8.89 -0.42 8.33
N GLY A 124 -7.69 0.15 8.17
CA GLY A 124 -7.41 1.58 8.35
C GLY A 124 -7.59 2.10 9.78
N VAL A 125 -7.82 1.19 10.75
CA VAL A 125 -8.05 1.49 12.16
C VAL A 125 -7.30 0.49 13.02
N ARG A 126 -7.07 0.83 14.30
CA ARG A 126 -6.49 -0.13 15.25
C ARG A 126 -7.38 -1.36 15.35
N VAL A 127 -6.78 -2.54 15.36
CA VAL A 127 -7.48 -3.83 15.52
C VAL A 127 -7.25 -4.35 16.94
N LYS A 128 -8.34 -4.71 17.61
CA LYS A 128 -8.36 -5.37 18.92
C LYS A 128 -8.80 -6.82 18.73
N PRO A 129 -7.87 -7.80 18.74
CA PRO A 129 -8.23 -9.20 18.59
C PRO A 129 -8.91 -9.72 19.86
N VAL A 130 -9.96 -10.52 19.65
CA VAL A 130 -10.66 -11.28 20.69
C VAL A 130 -10.86 -12.70 20.20
N VAL A 131 -10.96 -13.67 21.11
CA VAL A 131 -11.08 -15.10 20.74
C VAL A 131 -12.52 -15.55 20.92
N ALA A 132 -13.04 -16.26 19.91
CA ALA A 132 -14.35 -16.90 19.96
C ALA A 132 -14.24 -18.37 19.55
N SER A 133 -15.32 -19.12 19.75
CA SER A 133 -15.35 -20.52 19.33
C SER A 133 -15.38 -20.63 17.80
N SER A 134 -14.80 -21.69 17.25
CA SER A 134 -14.76 -21.92 15.81
C SER A 134 -16.17 -22.05 15.22
N ALA A 135 -17.11 -22.63 15.98
CA ALA A 135 -18.50 -22.77 15.57
C ALA A 135 -19.18 -21.39 15.40
N GLU A 136 -19.06 -20.51 16.40
CA GLU A 136 -19.65 -19.17 16.35
C GLU A 136 -19.03 -18.31 15.22
N ILE A 137 -17.72 -18.44 14.98
CA ILE A 137 -17.04 -17.72 13.90
C ILE A 137 -17.54 -18.18 12.54
N LEU A 138 -17.70 -19.50 12.34
CA LEU A 138 -18.21 -20.04 11.09
C LEU A 138 -19.67 -19.60 10.84
N GLU A 139 -20.51 -19.63 11.87
CA GLU A 139 -21.88 -19.13 11.79
C GLU A 139 -21.93 -17.63 11.44
N ALA A 140 -21.07 -16.83 12.06
CA ALA A 140 -20.96 -15.41 11.76
C ALA A 140 -20.40 -15.14 10.34
N LEU A 141 -19.53 -16.02 9.83
CA LEU A 141 -19.01 -15.96 8.46
C LEU A 141 -20.06 -16.28 7.40
N ASP A 142 -21.09 -17.05 7.71
CA ASP A 142 -22.21 -17.31 6.81
C ASP A 142 -23.05 -16.04 6.58
N GLY A 143 -23.07 -15.13 7.57
CA GLY A 143 -23.71 -13.83 7.48
C GLY A 143 -22.95 -12.77 6.67
N TYR A 144 -21.73 -13.07 6.20
CA TYR A 144 -20.97 -12.12 5.38
C TYR A 144 -21.69 -11.87 4.05
N PRO A 145 -21.82 -10.59 3.62
CA PRO A 145 -22.32 -10.26 2.30
C PRO A 145 -21.51 -11.02 1.25
N GLN A 146 -22.21 -11.77 0.38
CA GLN A 146 -21.58 -12.38 -0.78
C GLN A 146 -20.85 -11.27 -1.56
N PRO A 147 -19.63 -11.51 -2.03
CA PRO A 147 -18.88 -10.50 -2.76
C PRO A 147 -19.70 -10.11 -3.99
N GLN A 148 -20.38 -8.96 -3.92
CA GLN A 148 -20.61 -8.19 -5.14
C GLN A 148 -19.20 -7.91 -5.66
N ALA A 149 -18.96 -8.13 -6.96
CA ALA A 149 -17.65 -8.11 -7.61
C ALA A 149 -16.90 -6.75 -7.56
N ILE A 150 -17.26 -5.89 -6.61
CA ILE A 150 -16.79 -4.55 -6.41
C ILE A 150 -15.71 -4.62 -5.30
N GLU A 151 -14.46 -4.50 -5.74
CA GLU A 151 -13.27 -4.08 -4.96
C GLU A 151 -12.41 -5.08 -4.18
N VAL A 152 -12.55 -6.40 -4.34
CA VAL A 152 -11.50 -7.32 -3.81
C VAL A 152 -10.20 -7.22 -4.62
N ALA A 153 -10.29 -6.89 -5.91
CA ALA A 153 -9.14 -6.70 -6.80
C ALA A 153 -8.33 -5.41 -6.54
N LYS A 154 -8.81 -4.50 -5.68
CA LYS A 154 -8.06 -3.29 -5.27
C LYS A 154 -7.23 -3.47 -3.99
N ILE A 155 -7.46 -4.54 -3.23
CA ILE A 155 -6.88 -4.74 -1.88
C ILE A 155 -5.71 -5.72 -1.89
N LEU A 156 -5.52 -6.49 -2.97
CA LEU A 156 -4.25 -7.16 -3.22
C LEU A 156 -3.39 -6.21 -4.06
N PRO A 157 -2.16 -5.86 -3.64
CA PRO A 157 -1.26 -5.11 -4.49
C PRO A 157 -1.09 -5.92 -5.79
N ASP A 158 -1.55 -5.35 -6.89
CA ASP A 158 -1.46 -5.92 -8.21
C ASP A 158 -0.01 -6.32 -8.45
N LYS A 159 0.26 -7.60 -8.75
CA LYS A 159 1.64 -8.04 -9.00
C LYS A 159 2.14 -7.23 -10.19
N PHE A 160 3.23 -6.49 -9.96
CA PHE A 160 3.89 -5.62 -10.92
C PHE A 160 3.97 -6.26 -12.32
N ASP A 161 3.18 -5.77 -13.28
CA ASP A 161 3.31 -6.10 -14.71
C ASP A 161 4.08 -4.96 -15.42
N PRO A 162 5.39 -5.14 -15.67
CA PRO A 162 6.22 -4.12 -16.29
C PRO A 162 5.79 -3.79 -17.72
N VAL A 163 5.17 -4.74 -18.43
CA VAL A 163 4.79 -4.57 -19.83
C VAL A 163 3.52 -3.75 -19.95
N ALA A 164 2.50 -4.06 -19.14
CA ALA A 164 1.24 -3.31 -19.14
C ALA A 164 1.43 -1.84 -18.70
N ARG A 165 2.30 -1.60 -17.71
CA ARG A 165 2.64 -0.23 -17.28
C ARG A 165 3.51 0.52 -18.29
N PHE A 166 4.47 -0.13 -18.94
CA PHE A 166 5.23 0.50 -20.03
C PHE A 166 4.32 0.91 -21.20
N MET A 167 3.36 0.05 -21.56
CA MET A 167 2.41 0.29 -22.64
C MET A 167 1.46 1.48 -22.36
N THR A 168 1.10 1.71 -21.10
CA THR A 168 0.19 2.80 -20.70
C THR A 168 0.91 4.11 -20.42
N VAL A 169 2.09 4.07 -19.80
CA VAL A 169 2.78 5.27 -19.29
C VAL A 169 3.80 5.85 -20.28
N ALA A 170 4.51 5.00 -21.02
CA ALA A 170 5.58 5.45 -21.93
C ALA A 170 5.19 5.33 -23.41
N PHE A 171 4.55 4.22 -23.78
CA PHE A 171 4.27 3.89 -25.18
C PHE A 171 3.20 4.79 -25.81
N TRP A 172 2.03 5.00 -25.19
CA TRP A 172 0.97 5.85 -25.77
C TRP A 172 1.39 7.32 -25.99
N PRO A 173 2.12 7.95 -25.05
CA PRO A 173 2.69 9.28 -25.27
C PRO A 173 3.77 9.28 -26.36
N LEU A 174 4.69 8.30 -26.38
CA LEU A 174 5.70 8.20 -27.44
C LEU A 174 5.06 8.07 -28.83
N MET A 175 4.05 7.21 -28.96
CA MET A 175 3.38 6.97 -30.24
C MET A 175 2.58 8.18 -30.72
N SER A 176 1.87 8.88 -29.82
CA SER A 176 1.15 10.12 -30.19
C SER A 176 2.10 11.26 -30.55
N SER A 177 3.28 11.34 -29.91
CA SER A 177 4.32 12.31 -30.29
C SER A 177 4.92 12.03 -31.68
N LEU A 178 5.10 10.75 -32.05
CA LEU A 178 5.59 10.32 -33.36
C LEU A 178 4.62 10.67 -34.48
N VAL A 179 3.31 10.48 -34.25
CA VAL A 179 2.26 10.83 -35.23
C VAL A 179 2.21 12.35 -35.45
N LEU A 180 2.28 13.14 -34.38
CA LEU A 180 2.25 14.60 -34.46
C LEU A 180 3.53 15.17 -35.09
N ALA A 181 4.70 14.62 -34.77
CA ALA A 181 5.95 14.96 -35.43
C ALA A 181 5.91 14.62 -36.93
N GLY A 182 5.28 13.50 -37.30
CA GLY A 182 5.03 13.14 -38.69
C GLY A 182 4.14 14.16 -39.40
N ILE A 183 3.03 14.58 -38.77
CA ILE A 183 2.13 15.61 -39.33
C ILE A 183 2.85 16.96 -39.46
N ALA A 184 3.61 17.37 -38.45
CA ALA A 184 4.40 18.60 -38.49
C ALA A 184 5.47 18.55 -39.60
N ALA A 185 6.18 17.43 -39.74
CA ALA A 185 7.13 17.21 -40.82
C ALA A 185 6.46 17.26 -42.19
N LEU A 186 5.26 16.69 -42.34
CA LEU A 186 4.48 16.72 -43.58
C LEU A 186 4.10 18.16 -43.95
N ILE A 187 3.65 18.95 -42.98
CA ILE A 187 3.37 20.38 -43.15
C ILE A 187 4.64 21.17 -43.50
N VAL A 188 5.81 20.80 -42.97
CA VAL A 188 7.08 21.50 -43.24
C VAL A 188 7.68 21.13 -44.60
N TYR A 189 7.53 19.89 -45.06
CA TYR A 189 8.21 19.40 -46.27
C TYR A 189 7.32 19.30 -47.53
N SER A 190 5.99 19.21 -47.41
CA SER A 190 5.10 19.13 -48.57
C SER A 190 4.49 20.50 -48.92
N GLU A 191 4.79 20.99 -50.12
CA GLU A 191 4.31 22.30 -50.61
C GLU A 191 2.78 22.37 -50.69
N ASP A 192 2.11 21.26 -51.01
CA ASP A 192 0.66 21.20 -51.14
C ASP A 192 -0.04 21.33 -49.78
N THR A 193 0.50 20.70 -48.74
CA THR A 193 -0.05 20.84 -47.37
C THR A 193 0.23 22.23 -46.80
N GLN A 194 1.35 22.86 -47.16
CA GLN A 194 1.61 24.25 -46.79
C GLN A 194 0.56 25.22 -47.35
N LYS A 195 0.24 25.09 -48.64
CA LYS A 195 -0.77 25.93 -49.31
C LYS A 195 -2.16 25.70 -48.69
N TYR A 196 -2.50 24.45 -48.39
CA TYR A 196 -3.77 24.11 -47.73
C TYR A 196 -3.90 24.77 -46.35
N VAL A 197 -2.87 24.64 -45.50
CA VAL A 197 -2.86 25.24 -44.16
C VAL A 197 -2.85 26.77 -44.23
N GLN A 198 -2.15 27.36 -45.21
CA GLN A 198 -2.11 28.80 -45.43
C GLN A 198 -3.47 29.38 -45.81
N ASN A 199 -4.23 28.67 -46.65
CA ASN A 199 -5.61 29.05 -47.00
C ASN A 199 -6.56 28.94 -45.78
N LEU A 200 -6.28 28.00 -44.87
CA LEU A 200 -7.05 27.84 -43.62
C LEU A 200 -6.76 28.94 -42.59
N MET A 201 -5.51 29.40 -42.47
CA MET A 201 -5.07 30.30 -41.39
C MET A 201 -5.02 31.79 -41.77
N GLY A 202 -5.37 32.17 -43.01
CA GLY A 202 -5.66 33.56 -43.37
C GLY A 202 -4.53 34.58 -43.10
N GLY A 203 -3.44 34.51 -43.86
CA GLY A 203 -2.61 35.69 -44.18
C GLY A 203 -1.28 35.94 -43.44
N ASN A 204 -0.32 36.46 -44.22
CA ASN A 204 1.02 37.00 -43.96
C ASN A 204 2.21 36.06 -43.63
N THR A 205 3.15 36.03 -44.59
CA THR A 205 4.39 35.24 -44.68
C THR A 205 5.50 35.64 -43.70
N ALA A 206 5.40 36.78 -43.01
CA ALA A 206 6.42 37.25 -42.06
C ALA A 206 6.29 36.65 -40.65
N ALA A 207 5.12 36.08 -40.30
CA ALA A 207 4.89 35.40 -39.03
C ALA A 207 5.35 33.91 -39.03
N ARG A 208 5.98 33.45 -40.12
CA ARG A 208 6.21 32.05 -40.49
C ARG A 208 7.13 31.27 -39.53
N SER A 209 8.25 31.83 -39.07
CA SER A 209 9.14 31.12 -38.11
C SER A 209 8.64 31.25 -36.67
N SER A 210 8.07 32.40 -36.30
CA SER A 210 7.61 32.68 -34.94
C SER A 210 6.35 31.89 -34.58
N GLN A 211 5.42 31.70 -35.52
CA GLN A 211 4.21 30.92 -35.28
C GLN A 211 4.49 29.42 -35.22
N VAL A 212 5.34 28.89 -36.10
CA VAL A 212 5.76 27.48 -36.03
C VAL A 212 6.53 27.20 -34.75
N PHE A 213 7.43 28.10 -34.34
CA PHE A 213 8.11 28.02 -33.05
C PHE A 213 7.14 28.15 -31.86
N SER A 214 6.14 29.02 -31.94
CA SER A 214 5.12 29.17 -30.90
C SER A 214 4.24 27.94 -30.78
N LEU A 215 3.81 27.34 -31.90
CA LEU A 215 3.07 26.07 -31.91
C LEU A 215 3.93 24.94 -31.32
N PHE A 216 5.20 24.87 -31.68
CA PHE A 216 6.15 23.93 -31.10
C PHE A 216 6.30 24.14 -29.58
N LEU A 217 6.43 25.39 -29.12
CA LEU A 217 6.57 25.73 -27.71
C LEU A 217 5.28 25.46 -26.93
N TYR A 218 4.11 25.84 -27.44
CA TYR A 218 2.81 25.52 -26.85
C TYR A 218 2.59 24.01 -26.77
N PHE A 219 3.00 23.26 -27.80
CA PHE A 219 2.94 21.81 -27.80
C PHE A 219 3.86 21.22 -26.73
N PHE A 220 5.13 21.62 -26.68
CA PHE A 220 6.08 21.13 -25.68
C PHE A 220 5.70 21.50 -24.25
N LEU A 221 5.18 22.71 -24.02
CA LEU A 221 4.67 23.13 -22.72
C LEU A 221 3.42 22.33 -22.35
N SER A 222 2.44 22.22 -23.24
CA SER A 222 1.19 21.50 -22.97
C SER A 222 1.44 20.01 -22.78
N TRP A 223 2.39 19.45 -23.53
CA TRP A 223 2.86 18.07 -23.39
C TRP A 223 3.60 17.85 -22.07
N GLY A 224 4.55 18.74 -21.73
CA GLY A 224 5.26 18.70 -20.46
C GLY A 224 4.34 18.86 -19.25
N ILE A 225 3.29 19.69 -19.38
CA ILE A 225 2.26 19.86 -18.35
C ILE A 225 1.36 18.60 -18.28
N TRP A 226 0.94 18.05 -19.41
CA TRP A 226 0.10 16.84 -19.45
C TRP A 226 0.84 15.60 -18.95
N THR A 227 2.12 15.44 -19.28
CA THR A 227 2.96 14.39 -18.69
C THR A 227 3.09 14.60 -17.19
N LEU A 228 3.36 15.82 -16.70
CA LEU A 228 3.44 16.12 -15.27
C LEU A 228 2.13 15.82 -14.52
N ILE A 229 0.98 16.17 -15.12
CA ILE A 229 -0.36 15.83 -14.59
C ILE A 229 -0.55 14.31 -14.60
N MET A 230 -0.31 13.61 -15.70
CA MET A 230 -0.46 12.15 -15.76
C MET A 230 0.53 11.40 -14.85
N PHE A 231 1.72 11.95 -14.63
CA PHE A 231 2.76 11.37 -13.77
C PHE A 231 2.51 11.64 -12.27
N GLU A 232 1.86 12.74 -11.89
CA GLU A 232 1.53 13.03 -10.48
C GLU A 232 0.11 12.54 -10.10
N VAL A 233 -0.84 12.54 -11.06
CA VAL A 233 -2.24 12.12 -10.86
C VAL A 233 -2.43 10.62 -11.13
N GLY A 234 -1.74 10.07 -12.13
CA GLY A 234 -1.87 8.66 -12.53
C GLY A 234 -1.02 7.68 -11.72
N GLY A 235 -0.11 8.16 -10.87
CA GLY A 235 0.64 7.34 -9.93
C GLY A 235 1.48 8.14 -8.93
N LEU A 236 1.61 7.62 -7.72
CA LEU A 236 2.91 7.64 -7.07
C LEU A 236 3.89 6.92 -8.03
N VAL A 237 4.53 7.58 -8.99
CA VAL A 237 5.20 6.89 -10.13
C VAL A 237 6.54 6.20 -9.79
N PHE A 238 6.78 5.90 -8.52
CA PHE A 238 7.38 4.62 -8.15
C PHE A 238 6.74 4.17 -6.84
N ASP A 239 5.51 3.65 -6.91
CA ASP A 239 4.93 2.73 -5.94
C ASP A 239 5.85 1.52 -5.92
N ASP A 240 6.92 1.70 -5.18
CA ASP A 240 7.64 0.57 -4.68
C ASP A 240 7.92 0.75 -3.21
N LEU A 241 6.81 0.53 -2.52
CA LEU A 241 6.77 0.18 -1.12
C LEU A 241 7.03 -1.32 -0.94
N SER A 242 7.30 -2.08 -2.01
CA SER A 242 7.39 -3.56 -1.99
C SER A 242 8.80 -4.14 -1.87
N TRP A 243 9.87 -3.39 -2.13
CA TRP A 243 11.25 -3.93 -2.05
C TRP A 243 12.10 -3.47 -0.86
N ARG A 244 11.58 -2.71 0.10
CA ARG A 244 12.37 -2.30 1.28
C ARG A 244 12.02 -3.11 2.51
N GLU A 245 13.00 -3.84 3.03
CA GLU A 245 12.92 -4.45 4.35
C GLU A 245 12.70 -3.37 5.42
N GLU A 246 11.94 -3.69 6.47
CA GLU A 246 11.61 -2.79 7.59
C GLU A 246 12.85 -2.11 8.22
N LYS A 247 14.03 -2.77 8.12
CA LYS A 247 15.32 -2.26 8.59
C LYS A 247 15.89 -1.09 7.75
N GLU A 248 15.44 -0.90 6.51
CA GLU A 248 15.86 0.21 5.65
C GLU A 248 14.99 1.47 5.80
N VAL A 249 13.89 1.36 6.55
CA VAL A 249 12.97 2.46 6.83
C VAL A 249 13.58 3.37 7.89
N GLY A 250 14.24 4.43 7.45
CA GLY A 250 14.84 5.43 8.33
C GLY A 250 13.82 6.14 9.25
N PRO A 251 14.28 7.03 10.15
CA PRO A 251 13.43 7.71 11.11
C PRO A 251 12.32 8.53 10.44
N GLU A 252 11.21 8.70 11.16
CA GLU A 252 10.07 9.50 10.72
C GLU A 252 10.49 10.91 10.26
N LYS A 253 9.86 11.36 9.17
CA LYS A 253 10.23 12.62 8.53
C LYS A 253 9.35 13.75 9.04
N VAL A 254 10.01 14.80 9.50
CA VAL A 254 9.34 16.03 9.97
C VAL A 254 8.87 16.86 8.79
N ARG A 255 7.59 17.24 8.81
CA ARG A 255 6.94 18.03 7.77
C ARG A 255 7.56 19.41 7.58
N GLY A 256 7.84 20.12 8.68
CA GLY A 256 8.47 21.45 8.62
C GLY A 256 9.83 21.43 7.92
N LYS A 257 10.63 20.37 8.13
CA LYS A 257 11.91 20.18 7.45
C LYS A 257 11.73 19.90 5.95
N ALA A 258 10.74 19.10 5.57
CA ALA A 258 10.44 18.82 4.17
C ALA A 258 10.00 20.08 3.41
N ILE A 259 9.12 20.90 4.01
CA ILE A 259 8.67 22.17 3.43
C ILE A 259 9.85 23.13 3.26
N LEU A 260 10.68 23.28 4.29
CA LEU A 260 11.87 24.15 4.23
C LEU A 260 12.84 23.72 3.12
N LEU A 261 13.11 22.41 3.00
CA LEU A 261 13.95 21.85 1.94
C LEU A 261 13.33 22.04 0.55
N SER A 262 12.01 21.98 0.45
CA SER A 262 11.30 22.23 -0.81
C SER A 262 11.44 23.69 -1.23
N ILE A 263 11.25 24.63 -0.30
CA ILE A 263 11.39 26.08 -0.58
C ILE A 263 12.82 26.43 -1.00
N LEU A 264 13.83 25.93 -0.28
CA LEU A 264 15.22 26.32 -0.50
C LEU A 264 15.93 25.52 -1.60
N GLY A 265 15.54 24.26 -1.82
CA GLY A 265 16.24 23.33 -2.71
C GLY A 265 15.35 22.31 -3.41
N GLY A 266 14.04 22.55 -3.50
CA GLY A 266 13.11 21.68 -4.22
C GLY A 266 13.31 21.71 -5.74
N TRP A 267 13.92 22.76 -6.28
CA TRP A 267 14.38 22.82 -7.68
C TRP A 267 15.55 21.86 -7.96
N LEU A 268 16.31 21.47 -6.93
CA LEU A 268 17.32 20.41 -6.96
C LEU A 268 16.78 19.04 -6.48
N GLY A 269 15.51 18.97 -6.06
CA GLY A 269 14.89 17.76 -5.53
C GLY A 269 15.30 17.35 -4.11
N LEU A 270 15.86 18.27 -3.31
CA LEU A 270 16.31 17.97 -1.94
C LEU A 270 15.18 17.52 -1.00
N ASP A 271 13.98 18.04 -1.21
CA ASP A 271 12.76 17.62 -0.53
C ASP A 271 12.42 16.16 -0.82
N ARG A 272 12.45 15.74 -2.07
CA ARG A 272 12.20 14.34 -2.48
C ARG A 272 13.30 13.40 -1.98
N LEU A 273 14.57 13.83 -1.98
CA LEU A 273 15.67 13.07 -1.38
C LEU A 273 15.48 12.87 0.13
N TYR A 274 15.08 13.91 0.86
CA TYR A 274 14.84 13.86 2.30
C TYR A 274 13.69 12.92 2.66
N LEU A 275 12.62 12.93 1.86
CA LEU A 275 11.49 12.01 1.99
C LEU A 275 11.83 10.56 1.64
N GLY A 276 13.00 10.30 1.05
CA GLY A 276 13.48 8.96 0.72
C GLY A 276 13.21 8.53 -0.73
N TYR A 277 12.63 9.43 -1.55
CA TYR A 277 12.41 9.25 -2.99
C TYR A 277 13.68 9.55 -3.78
N LYS A 278 14.72 8.71 -3.58
CA LYS A 278 16.06 8.90 -4.17
C LYS A 278 16.04 9.13 -5.68
N ARG A 279 15.25 8.33 -6.41
CA ARG A 279 15.14 8.41 -7.88
C ARG A 279 14.50 9.72 -8.33
N MET A 280 13.44 10.18 -7.65
CA MET A 280 12.78 11.46 -7.95
C MET A 280 13.69 12.64 -7.66
N GLY A 281 14.41 12.61 -6.54
CA GLY A 281 15.37 13.65 -6.21
C GLY A 281 16.49 13.77 -7.26
N ILE A 282 17.05 12.63 -7.71
CA ILE A 282 18.06 12.61 -8.78
C ILE A 282 17.47 13.08 -10.12
N LEU A 283 16.23 12.67 -10.45
CA LEU A 283 15.57 13.11 -11.68
C LEU A 283 15.31 14.61 -11.68
N LYS A 284 14.86 15.17 -10.56
CA LYS A 284 14.72 16.62 -10.36
C LYS A 284 16.05 17.34 -10.51
N LEU A 285 17.12 16.77 -9.95
CA LEU A 285 18.47 17.31 -10.09
C LEU A 285 18.92 17.38 -11.56
N CYS A 286 18.69 16.31 -12.33
CA CYS A 286 19.06 16.25 -13.76
C CYS A 286 18.19 17.15 -14.65
N THR A 287 16.94 17.42 -14.25
CA THR A 287 15.98 18.22 -15.02
C THR A 287 15.85 19.67 -14.53
N LEU A 288 16.63 20.05 -13.51
CA LEU A 288 16.49 21.32 -12.77
C LEU A 288 15.04 21.61 -12.36
N GLY A 289 14.32 20.57 -11.94
CA GLY A 289 12.92 20.67 -11.54
C GLY A 289 11.99 21.16 -12.65
N LEU A 290 12.31 20.86 -13.92
CA LEU A 290 11.48 21.16 -15.10
C LEU A 290 11.12 22.65 -15.17
N LEU A 291 12.17 23.49 -15.15
CA LEU A 291 12.08 24.97 -15.16
C LEU A 291 11.29 25.55 -13.97
N GLY A 292 11.27 24.86 -12.82
CA GLY A 292 10.66 25.35 -11.58
C GLY A 292 9.17 25.11 -11.43
N ILE A 293 8.47 24.61 -12.47
CA ILE A 293 7.04 24.26 -12.37
C ILE A 293 6.85 23.07 -11.41
N TRP A 294 7.75 22.09 -11.46
CA TRP A 294 7.71 20.90 -10.61
C TRP A 294 8.04 21.21 -9.13
N TRP A 295 8.63 22.37 -8.86
CA TRP A 295 8.90 22.86 -7.51
C TRP A 295 7.63 23.47 -6.87
N LEU A 296 6.84 24.22 -7.64
CA LEU A 296 5.59 24.82 -7.15
C LEU A 296 4.55 23.78 -6.76
N ALA A 297 4.40 22.73 -7.59
CA ALA A 297 3.49 21.62 -7.29
C ALA A 297 3.89 20.90 -6.00
N ASP A 298 5.18 20.59 -5.82
CA ASP A 298 5.69 19.92 -4.62
C ASP A 298 5.48 20.75 -3.35
N ALA A 299 5.77 22.06 -3.42
CA ALA A 299 5.53 22.97 -2.30
C ALA A 299 4.05 22.99 -1.91
N PHE A 300 3.14 23.03 -2.90
CA PHE A 300 1.71 22.95 -2.66
C PHE A 300 1.32 21.65 -1.97
N PHE A 301 1.71 20.49 -2.52
CA PHE A 301 1.32 19.19 -1.96
C PHE A 301 1.93 18.92 -0.57
N LEU A 302 3.12 19.43 -0.27
CA LEU A 302 3.72 19.37 1.07
C LEU A 302 2.97 20.25 2.08
N VAL A 303 2.49 21.41 1.64
CA VAL A 303 1.67 22.34 2.44
C VAL A 303 0.23 21.86 2.61
N THR A 304 -0.33 21.07 1.70
CA THR A 304 -1.61 20.38 1.92
C THR A 304 -1.46 19.11 2.78
N GLY A 305 -0.22 18.58 2.90
CA GLY A 305 0.05 17.39 3.70
C GLY A 305 -0.39 16.09 3.01
N SER A 306 -0.55 16.16 1.69
CA SER A 306 -1.00 15.05 0.85
C SER A 306 0.14 14.09 0.48
N VAL A 307 1.39 14.44 0.80
CA VAL A 307 2.59 13.67 0.45
C VAL A 307 3.08 12.85 1.64
N PRO A 308 3.07 11.50 1.56
CA PRO A 308 3.70 10.65 2.56
C PRO A 308 5.23 10.63 2.40
N ASP A 309 5.94 9.98 3.34
CA ASP A 309 7.33 9.61 3.13
C ASP A 309 7.45 8.39 2.20
N ALA A 310 8.68 8.05 1.79
CA ALA A 310 8.94 6.89 0.93
C ALA A 310 8.63 5.53 1.58
N ALA A 311 8.18 5.49 2.84
CA ALA A 311 7.71 4.31 3.54
C ALA A 311 6.18 4.33 3.73
N GLY A 312 5.46 5.26 3.08
CA GLY A 312 4.00 5.38 3.15
C GLY A 312 3.49 6.04 4.43
N ARG A 313 4.38 6.50 5.33
CA ARG A 313 3.98 7.15 6.59
C ARG A 313 3.65 8.62 6.35
N ARG A 314 2.70 9.15 7.14
CA ARG A 314 2.43 10.59 7.16
C ARG A 314 3.58 11.35 7.84
N LEU A 315 3.85 12.56 7.36
CA LEU A 315 4.89 13.42 7.92
C LEU A 315 4.48 13.98 9.29
N VAL A 316 5.37 13.86 10.28
CA VAL A 316 5.11 14.34 11.64
C VAL A 316 5.31 15.85 11.77
N ALA A 317 4.53 16.49 12.64
CA ALA A 317 4.62 17.93 12.86
C ALA A 317 5.92 18.34 13.59
N LYS A 318 6.45 17.49 14.47
CA LYS A 318 7.67 17.72 15.24
C LYS A 318 8.46 16.41 15.36
N ALA A 319 9.80 16.49 15.40
CA ALA A 319 10.63 15.31 15.62
C ALA A 319 10.29 14.66 16.97
N PRO A 320 10.29 13.33 17.08
CA PRO A 320 10.19 12.67 18.37
C PRO A 320 11.34 13.15 19.26
N GLN A 321 11.03 13.69 20.44
CA GLN A 321 12.05 14.05 21.41
C GLN A 321 12.69 12.74 21.87
N SER A 322 13.99 12.55 21.61
CA SER A 322 14.75 11.56 22.35
C SER A 322 14.65 11.98 23.80
N ASN A 323 13.85 11.28 24.61
CA ASN A 323 13.95 11.41 26.05
C ASN A 323 15.42 11.17 26.39
N GLY A 324 16.10 12.24 26.83
CA GLY A 324 17.45 12.13 27.34
C GLY A 324 17.39 11.06 28.41
N ALA A 325 18.12 9.97 28.18
CA ALA A 325 18.49 9.07 29.24
C ALA A 325 19.24 9.92 30.26
N PHE A 326 18.56 10.32 31.33
CA PHE A 326 19.20 10.64 32.59
C PHE A 326 19.77 9.30 33.09
N HIS A 327 21.01 9.04 32.71
CA HIS A 327 21.91 8.27 33.54
C HIS A 327 22.54 9.26 34.51
N ASP A 328 22.06 9.25 35.74
CA ASP A 328 22.83 9.35 36.97
C ASP A 328 22.07 8.54 38.04
#